data_AF-A0A855K8B5-F1
#
_entry.id   AF-A0A855K8B5-F1
#
_cell.length_a   1.000
_cell.length_b   1.000
_cell.length_c   1.000
_cell.angle_alpha   90.00
_cell.angle_beta   90.00
_cell.angle_gamma   90.00
#
_symmetry.space_group_name_H-M   'P 1'
#
loop_
_entity.id
_entity.type
_entity.pdbx_description
1 polymer ?
#
loop_
_entity_poly.entity_id
_entity_poly.type
_entity_poly.pdbx_seq_one_letter_code
_entity_poly.pdbx_strand_id
1 'polypeptide(L)'
;SYNLSSDVTAHSQILGMDALSFIGIFYNYLDGQNYSFNKTPAGRNGIGATTQTVFGGVRNMGVRAREELALTRDLQLILGIGYEHSK
;
A
#
# COMPACT_ATOMS: atom_id res chain seq x y z
N SER A 1 -7.61 -11.84 -0.88
CA SER A 1 -6.96 -10.52 -1.01
C SER A 1 -6.14 -10.50 -2.30
N TYR A 2 -6.10 -9.39 -3.03
CA TYR A 2 -5.35 -9.23 -4.28
C TYR A 2 -4.49 -7.98 -4.22
N ASN A 3 -3.27 -8.05 -4.72
CA ASN A 3 -2.37 -6.91 -4.87
C ASN A 3 -1.95 -6.86 -6.34
N LEU A 4 -2.18 -5.71 -6.98
CA LEU A 4 -1.71 -5.42 -8.32
C LEU A 4 -0.94 -4.12 -8.26
N SER A 5 0.31 -4.13 -8.72
CA SER A 5 1.12 -2.95 -8.91
C SER A 5 1.69 -2.94 -10.32
N SER A 6 1.72 -1.77 -10.92
CA SER A 6 2.40 -1.54 -12.19
C SER A 6 3.24 -0.30 -12.04
N ASP A 7 4.49 -0.39 -12.44
CA ASP A 7 5.43 0.71 -12.41
C ASP A 7 6.25 0.82 -13.68
N VAL A 8 6.67 2.05 -13.95
CA VAL A 8 7.51 2.43 -15.07
C VAL A 8 8.69 3.19 -14.49
N THR A 9 9.89 2.74 -14.84
CA THR A 9 11.14 3.40 -14.49
C THR A 9 11.82 3.88 -15.76
N ALA A 10 12.25 5.14 -15.79
CA ALA A 10 12.94 5.74 -16.91
C ALA A 10 14.25 6.36 -16.45
N HIS A 11 15.33 6.05 -17.16
CA HIS A 11 16.61 6.73 -17.00
C HIS A 11 16.64 7.88 -18.00
N SER A 12 16.94 9.08 -17.52
CA SER A 12 17.01 10.28 -18.33
C SER A 12 18.13 11.19 -17.84
N GLN A 13 18.30 12.33 -18.51
CA GLN A 13 19.20 13.37 -18.07
C GLN A 13 18.43 14.69 -17.98
N ILE A 14 18.42 15.30 -16.80
CA ILE A 14 17.75 16.57 -16.54
C ILE A 14 18.84 17.61 -16.26
N LEU A 15 18.91 18.65 -17.10
CA LEU A 15 19.92 19.72 -16.98
C LEU A 15 21.38 19.22 -16.93
N GLY A 16 21.68 18.12 -17.63
CA GLY A 16 23.01 17.50 -17.63
C GLY A 16 23.31 16.60 -16.43
N MET A 17 22.36 16.45 -15.51
CA MET A 17 22.43 15.55 -14.35
C MET A 17 21.72 14.24 -14.66
N ASP A 18 22.31 13.12 -14.24
CA ASP A 18 21.66 11.82 -14.37
C ASP A 18 20.39 11.81 -13.52
N ALA A 19 19.28 11.40 -14.15
CA ALA A 19 17.95 11.40 -13.56
C ALA A 19 17.31 10.03 -13.67
N LEU A 20 16.68 9.58 -12.59
CA LEU A 20 15.90 8.35 -12.54
C LEU A 20 14.45 8.70 -12.17
N SER A 21 13.57 8.61 -13.17
CA SER A 21 12.14 8.87 -13.00
C SER A 21 11.42 7.55 -12.76
N PHE A 22 10.49 7.57 -11.82
CA PHE A 22 9.68 6.43 -11.43
C PHE A 22 8.22 6.88 -11.32
N ILE A 23 7.31 6.15 -11.95
CA ILE A 23 5.87 6.35 -11.78
C ILE A 23 5.19 5.00 -11.67
N GLY A 24 4.27 4.84 -10.73
CA GLY A 24 3.58 3.58 -10.54
C GLY A 24 2.19 3.75 -9.95
N ILE A 25 1.31 2.83 -10.31
CA ILE A 25 -0.03 2.69 -9.75
C ILE A 25 -0.10 1.39 -8.95
N PHE A 26 -0.91 1.40 -7.90
CA PHE A 26 -1.14 0.22 -7.09
C PHE A 26 -2.63 0.07 -6.73
N TYR A 27 -3.07 -1.17 -6.63
CA TYR A 27 -4.40 -1.56 -6.22
C TYR A 27 -4.29 -2.74 -5.26
N ASN A 28 -4.89 -2.60 -4.09
CA ASN A 28 -4.97 -3.61 -3.05
C ASN A 28 -6.43 -3.83 -2.69
N TYR A 29 -6.85 -5.10 -2.72
CA TYR A 29 -8.11 -5.56 -2.17
C TYR A 29 -7.80 -6.47 -0.99
N LEU A 30 -8.10 -6.04 0.22
CA LEU A 30 -7.96 -6.85 1.42
C LEU A 30 -9.34 -7.38 1.83
N ASP A 31 -9.53 -8.70 1.81
CA ASP A 31 -10.76 -9.32 2.31
C ASP A 31 -10.59 -9.53 3.82
N GLY A 32 -11.25 -8.69 4.62
CA GLY A 32 -11.25 -8.79 6.08
C GLY A 32 -12.42 -9.65 6.56
N GLN A 33 -12.12 -10.88 6.98
CA GLN A 33 -13.10 -11.73 7.65
C GLN A 33 -12.90 -11.63 9.15
N ASN A 34 -13.75 -10.84 9.81
CA ASN A 34 -13.74 -10.71 11.26
C ASN A 34 -14.88 -11.52 11.86
N TYR A 35 -14.53 -12.54 12.63
CA TYR A 35 -15.45 -13.38 13.38
C TYR A 35 -15.41 -13.01 14.86
N SER A 36 -16.52 -12.48 15.37
CA SER A 36 -16.71 -12.29 16.81
C SER A 36 -17.44 -13.50 17.37
N PHE A 37 -16.90 -14.05 18.45
CA PHE A 37 -17.47 -15.21 19.15
C PHE A 37 -17.90 -14.81 20.55
N ASN A 38 -19.02 -15.35 21.02
CA ASN A 38 -19.37 -15.24 22.43
C ASN A 38 -18.33 -15.93 23.30
N LYS A 39 -17.97 -15.35 24.45
CA LYS A 39 -17.32 -16.11 25.52
C LYS A 39 -18.33 -17.07 26.13
N THR A 40 -17.93 -18.32 26.42
CA THR A 40 -18.77 -19.23 27.19
C THR A 40 -19.13 -18.62 28.56
N PRO A 41 -20.39 -18.72 29.01
CA PRO A 41 -20.79 -18.27 30.35
C PRO A 41 -19.90 -18.92 31.42
N ALA A 42 -19.56 -18.16 32.47
CA ALA A 42 -18.67 -18.55 33.58
C ALA A 42 -17.16 -18.67 33.28
N GLY A 43 -16.65 -18.04 32.20
CA GLY A 43 -15.21 -17.84 32.04
C GLY A 43 -14.38 -19.10 31.72
N ARG A 44 -15.04 -20.20 31.36
CA ARG A 44 -14.36 -21.39 30.84
C ARG A 44 -13.75 -21.02 29.49
N ASN A 45 -12.49 -21.41 29.27
CA ASN A 45 -11.59 -20.98 28.18
C ASN A 45 -12.00 -21.50 26.78
N GLY A 46 -13.27 -21.36 26.41
CA GLY A 46 -13.86 -21.83 25.16
C GLY A 46 -14.37 -20.69 24.28
N ILE A 47 -14.17 -20.83 22.98
CA ILE A 47 -14.81 -19.98 21.96
C ILE A 47 -16.27 -20.46 21.85
N GLY A 48 -17.23 -19.60 22.20
CA GLY A 48 -18.66 -19.87 22.05
C GLY A 48 -19.15 -19.61 20.61
N ALA A 49 -20.47 -19.65 20.40
CA ALA A 49 -21.05 -19.44 19.06
C ALA A 49 -20.66 -18.07 18.47
N THR A 50 -20.43 -18.01 17.16
CA THR A 50 -20.20 -16.76 16.43
C THR A 50 -21.41 -15.85 16.59
N THR A 51 -21.21 -14.66 17.15
CA THR A 51 -22.28 -13.68 17.38
C THR A 51 -22.38 -12.65 16.28
N GLN A 52 -21.27 -12.34 15.62
CA GLN A 52 -21.25 -11.32 14.59
C GLN A 52 -20.17 -11.70 13.57
N THR A 53 -20.57 -11.69 12.31
CA THR A 53 -19.64 -11.79 11.19
C THR A 53 -19.65 -10.44 10.49
N VAL A 54 -18.52 -9.73 10.52
CA VAL A 54 -18.37 -8.47 9.80
C VAL A 54 -17.52 -8.76 8.57
N PHE A 55 -18.18 -8.81 7.42
CA PHE A 55 -17.52 -8.82 6.12
C PHE A 55 -17.16 -7.38 5.76
N GLY A 56 -15.88 -7.04 5.85
CA GLY A 56 -15.36 -5.73 5.48
C GLY A 56 -14.21 -5.91 4.50
N GLY A 57 -14.41 -5.53 3.25
CA GLY A 57 -13.33 -5.48 2.26
C GLY A 57 -12.80 -4.05 2.20
N VAL A 58 -11.50 -3.86 2.47
CA VAL A 58 -10.85 -2.55 2.29
C VAL A 58 -10.17 -2.54 0.92
N ARG A 59 -10.50 -1.52 0.13
CA ARG A 59 -9.91 -1.28 -1.20
C ARG A 59 -8.98 -0.08 -1.11
N ASN A 60 -7.69 -0.29 -1.28
CA ASN A 60 -6.70 0.78 -1.36
C ASN A 60 -6.22 0.87 -2.80
N MET A 61 -6.42 2.01 -3.45
CA MET A 61 -5.82 2.29 -4.74
C MET A 61 -5.00 3.57 -4.65
N GLY A 62 -3.92 3.64 -5.40
CA GLY A 62 -3.11 4.84 -5.39
C GLY A 62 -2.16 4.94 -6.55
N VAL A 63 -1.54 6.11 -6.63
CA VAL A 63 -0.51 6.45 -7.60
C VAL A 63 0.67 7.04 -6.84
N ARG A 64 1.89 6.73 -7.30
CA ARG A 64 3.13 7.25 -6.76
C ARG A 64 4.04 7.66 -7.92
N ALA A 65 4.74 8.77 -7.74
CA ALA A 65 5.81 9.20 -8.62
C ALA A 65 7.03 9.57 -7.78
N ARG A 66 8.23 9.30 -8.28
CA ARG A 66 9.50 9.62 -7.65
C ARG A 66 10.48 10.03 -8.74
N GLU A 67 11.23 11.08 -8.47
CA GLU A 67 12.33 11.54 -9.30
C GLU A 67 13.60 11.52 -8.46
N GLU A 68 14.68 10.96 -9.00
CA GLU A 68 15.99 11.01 -8.39
C GLU A 68 16.97 11.75 -9.32
N LEU A 69 17.71 12.73 -8.80
CA LEU A 69 18.60 13.61 -9.55
C LEU A 69 20.00 13.57 -8.95
N ALA A 70 21.01 13.19 -9.71
CA ALA A 70 22.40 13.22 -9.28
C ALA A 70 22.98 14.65 -9.42
N LEU A 71 22.92 15.43 -8.33
CA LEU A 71 23.43 16.80 -8.30
C LEU A 71 24.96 16.85 -8.46
N THR A 72 25.66 15.92 -7.82
CA THR A 72 27.11 15.70 -7.98
C THR A 72 27.41 14.19 -7.91
N ARG A 73 28.69 13.78 -7.99
CA ARG A 73 29.09 12.37 -7.82
C ARG A 73 28.71 11.78 -6.47
N ASP A 74 28.59 12.63 -5.44
CA ASP A 74 28.38 12.20 -4.06
C ASP A 74 27.05 12.72 -3.47
N LEU A 75 26.27 13.49 -4.25
CA LEU A 75 25.02 14.10 -3.80
C LEU A 75 23.88 13.79 -4.77
N GLN A 76 22.81 13.21 -4.25
CA GLN A 76 21.59 12.90 -4.99
C GLN A 76 20.38 13.55 -4.29
N LEU A 77 19.52 14.20 -5.08
CA LEU A 77 18.24 14.74 -4.64
C LEU A 77 17.14 13.75 -5.03
N ILE A 78 16.32 13.33 -4.08
CA ILE A 78 15.21 12.41 -4.31
C ILE A 78 13.91 13.13 -3.91
N LEU A 79 12.98 13.22 -4.84
CA LEU A 79 11.66 13.83 -4.66
C LEU A 79 10.59 12.78 -4.95
N GLY A 80 9.58 12.68 -4.10
CA GLY A 80 8.49 11.74 -4.27
C GLY A 80 7.14 12.34 -3.92
N ILE A 81 6.12 11.98 -4.69
CA ILE A 81 4.72 12.32 -4.43
C ILE A 81 3.87 11.07 -4.56
N GLY A 82 2.87 10.94 -3.69
CA GLY A 82 1.93 9.83 -3.73
C GLY A 82 0.54 10.27 -3.33
N TYR A 83 -0.45 9.60 -3.91
CA TYR A 83 -1.85 9.73 -3.53
C TYR A 83 -2.42 8.34 -3.33
N GLU A 84 -3.11 8.15 -2.22
CA GLU A 84 -3.84 6.92 -1.91
C GLU A 84 -5.29 7.25 -1.59
N HIS A 85 -6.19 6.43 -2.14
CA HIS A 85 -7.60 6.44 -1.82
C HIS A 85 -8.01 5.08 -1.27
N SER A 86 -8.55 5.09 -0.06
CA SER A 86 -9.08 3.91 0.63
C SER A 86 -10.62 3.97 0.64
N LYS A 87 -11.29 2.86 0.32
CA LYS A 87 -12.74 2.72 0.37
C LYS A 87 -13.17 1.36 0.94
#